data_AF-A0A7G8FQT7-F1
#
_entry.id   AF-A0A7G8FQT7-F1
#
_cell.length_a   1.000
_cell.length_b   1.000
_cell.length_c   1.000
_cell.angle_alpha   90.00
_cell.angle_beta   90.00
_cell.angle_gamma   90.00
#
_symmetry.space_group_name_H-M   'P 1'
#
loop_
_entity.id
_entity.type
_entity.pdbx_description
1 polymer ?
#
loop_
_entity_poly.entity_id
_entity_poly.type
_entity_poly.pdbx_seq_one_letter_code
_entity_poly.pdbx_strand_id
1 'polypeptide(L)'
;MKLAIAAAAGAGWSVGESPSIDPASPSPMQILNTLTVLALVVMSFALIVAVPVLYASNEDSGRSNRLILLGGIAWVALVLVNWGMSFFVV
;
A
#
# COMPACT_ATOMS: atom_id res chain seq x y z
N MET A 1 -7.09 50.90 31.05
CA MET A 1 -7.26 50.35 29.68
C MET A 1 -5.97 49.89 28.99
N LYS A 2 -4.76 50.37 29.31
CA LYS A 2 -3.49 49.90 28.69
C LYS A 2 -2.92 48.56 29.21
N LEU A 3 -3.55 47.90 30.19
CA LEU A 3 -3.08 46.62 30.73
C LEU A 3 -3.62 45.38 30.00
N ALA A 4 -4.80 45.46 29.38
CA ALA A 4 -5.40 44.32 28.66
C ALA A 4 -4.72 44.06 27.29
N ILE A 5 -4.17 45.11 26.67
CA ILE A 5 -3.48 45.02 25.37
C ILE A 5 -2.06 44.43 25.51
N ALA A 6 -1.37 44.65 26.64
CA ALA A 6 -0.05 44.07 26.87
C ALA A 6 -0.10 42.54 27.10
N ALA A 7 -1.22 42.02 27.63
CA ALA A 7 -1.42 40.58 27.81
C ALA A 7 -1.66 39.84 26.49
N ALA A 8 -2.18 40.51 25.46
CA ALA A 8 -2.34 39.94 24.12
C ALA A 8 -1.01 39.86 23.33
N ALA A 9 -0.02 40.69 23.69
CA ALA A 9 1.31 40.70 23.07
C ALA A 9 2.26 39.60 23.59
N GLY A 10 1.86 38.85 24.64
CA GLY A 10 2.60 37.72 25.18
C GLY A 10 2.11 36.34 24.69
N ALA A 11 1.01 36.29 23.95
CA ALA A 11 0.52 35.07 23.33
C ALA A 11 1.20 34.93 21.96
N GLY A 12 2.37 34.29 21.95
CA GLY A 12 3.18 34.02 20.77
C GLY A 12 2.49 33.07 19.79
N TRP A 13 1.53 33.59 19.04
CA TRP A 13 1.05 33.01 17.79
C TRP A 13 1.48 33.97 16.69
N SER A 14 2.57 33.62 15.99
CA SER A 14 3.04 34.29 14.78
C SER A 14 1.93 34.19 13.73
N VAL A 15 1.31 35.33 13.39
CA VAL A 15 0.28 35.46 12.33
C VAL A 15 0.95 35.33 10.94
N GLY A 16 1.63 34.21 10.69
CA GLY A 16 2.47 33.98 9.51
C GLY A 16 2.74 32.51 9.20
N GLU A 17 2.73 31.62 10.19
CA GLU A 17 2.76 30.18 9.94
C GLU A 17 1.37 29.71 9.53
N SER A 18 1.09 29.81 8.24
CA SER A 18 0.04 28.98 7.64
C SER A 18 0.45 27.52 7.89
N PRO A 19 -0.42 26.66 8.44
CA PRO A 19 -0.12 25.24 8.54
C PRO A 19 0.33 24.74 7.18
N SER A 20 1.57 24.25 7.08
CA SER A 20 2.06 23.59 5.88
C SER A 20 1.32 22.26 5.74
N ILE A 21 0.12 22.31 5.15
CA ILE A 21 -0.57 21.12 4.69
C ILE A 21 0.22 20.65 3.48
N ASP A 22 1.17 19.74 3.68
CA ASP A 22 1.88 19.09 2.58
C ASP A 22 0.89 18.18 1.83
N PRO A 23 0.38 18.60 0.66
CA PRO A 23 -0.67 17.85 -0.04
C PRO A 23 -0.13 16.55 -0.65
N ALA A 24 1.19 16.39 -0.65
CA ALA A 24 1.92 15.26 -1.18
C ALA A 24 2.38 14.29 -0.09
N SER A 25 1.96 14.46 1.18
CA SER A 25 2.27 13.48 2.23
C SER A 25 1.25 12.33 2.17
N PRO A 26 1.60 11.16 1.58
CA PRO A 26 0.68 10.04 1.54
C PRO A 26 0.45 9.55 2.96
N SER A 27 -0.82 9.38 3.33
CA SER A 27 -1.14 8.76 4.61
C SER A 27 -0.60 7.32 4.64
N PRO A 28 -0.17 6.79 5.80
CA PRO A 28 0.37 5.43 5.90
C PRO A 28 -0.54 4.35 5.28
N MET A 29 -1.86 4.50 5.41
CA MET A 29 -2.86 3.60 4.83
C MET A 29 -2.88 3.62 3.30
N GLN A 30 -2.63 4.79 2.70
CA GLN A 30 -2.54 4.96 1.26
C GLN A 30 -1.26 4.32 0.70
N ILE A 31 -0.15 4.38 1.46
CA ILE A 31 1.10 3.68 1.13
C ILE A 31 0.87 2.17 1.16
N LEU A 32 0.26 1.65 2.23
CA LEU A 32 -0.07 0.23 2.37
C LEU A 32 -0.92 -0.28 1.18
N ASN A 33 -1.97 0.47 0.79
CA ASN A 33 -2.81 0.12 -0.36
C ASN A 33 -2.00 0.09 -1.68
N THR A 34 -1.11 1.07 -1.87
CA THR A 34 -0.27 1.13 -3.08
C THR A 34 0.68 -0.08 -3.15
N LEU A 35 1.24 -0.48 -2.01
CA LEU A 35 2.10 -1.66 -1.92
C LEU A 35 1.35 -2.97 -2.16
N THR A 36 0.12 -3.12 -1.66
CA THR A 36 -0.69 -4.33 -1.91
C THR A 36 -1.08 -4.47 -3.38
N VAL A 37 -1.46 -3.36 -4.03
CA VAL A 37 -1.74 -3.35 -5.47
C VAL A 37 -0.48 -3.68 -6.27
N LEU A 38 0.67 -3.09 -5.92
CA LEU A 38 1.94 -3.40 -6.59
C LEU A 38 2.31 -4.88 -6.44
N ALA A 39 2.20 -5.42 -5.22
CA ALA A 39 2.48 -6.83 -4.95
C ALA A 39 1.57 -7.75 -5.77
N LEU A 40 0.29 -7.40 -5.92
CA LEU A 40 -0.66 -8.13 -6.76
C LEU A 40 -0.28 -8.10 -8.24
N VAL A 41 0.14 -6.94 -8.76
CA VAL A 41 0.58 -6.81 -10.15
C VAL A 41 1.80 -7.68 -10.42
N VAL A 42 2.82 -7.61 -9.56
CA VAL A 42 4.05 -8.40 -9.68
C VAL A 42 3.76 -9.90 -9.58
N MET A 43 2.96 -10.31 -8.61
CA MET A 43 2.59 -11.72 -8.43
C MET A 43 1.78 -12.25 -9.62
N SER A 44 0.87 -11.43 -10.17
CA SER A 44 0.09 -11.79 -11.36
C SER A 44 1.01 -11.96 -12.57
N PHE A 45 1.95 -11.04 -12.78
CA PHE A 45 2.94 -11.14 -13.85
C PHE A 45 3.79 -12.41 -13.70
N ALA A 46 4.26 -12.68 -12.48
CA ALA A 46 5.01 -13.89 -12.18
C ALA A 46 4.22 -15.15 -12.53
N LEU A 47 2.93 -15.24 -12.18
CA LEU A 47 2.10 -16.39 -12.54
C LEU A 47 1.83 -16.51 -14.05
N ILE A 48 1.56 -15.40 -14.74
CA ILE A 48 1.34 -15.38 -16.19
C ILE A 48 2.56 -15.95 -16.94
N VAL A 49 3.78 -15.67 -16.46
CA VAL A 49 5.02 -16.19 -17.06
C VAL A 49 5.37 -17.59 -16.54
N ALA A 50 5.29 -17.81 -15.24
CA ALA A 50 5.72 -19.07 -14.61
C ALA A 50 4.84 -20.25 -14.99
N VAL A 51 3.51 -20.06 -15.08
CA VAL A 51 2.58 -21.14 -15.39
C VAL A 51 2.89 -21.80 -16.75
N PRO A 52 2.93 -21.09 -17.89
CA PRO A 52 3.25 -21.72 -19.18
C PRO A 52 4.67 -22.30 -19.23
N VAL A 53 5.66 -21.64 -18.61
CA VAL A 53 7.05 -22.14 -18.56
C VAL A 53 7.11 -23.46 -17.79
N LEU A 54 6.52 -23.53 -16.60
CA LEU A 54 6.48 -24.73 -15.77
C LEU A 54 5.64 -25.85 -16.37
N TYR A 55 4.58 -25.54 -17.14
CA TYR A 55 3.80 -26.53 -17.88
C TYR A 55 4.59 -27.14 -19.05
N ALA A 56 5.46 -26.36 -19.68
CA ALA A 56 6.29 -26.84 -20.79
C ALA A 56 7.57 -27.56 -20.33
N SER A 57 8.05 -27.30 -19.11
CA SER A 57 9.20 -27.99 -18.51
C SER A 57 8.91 -29.48 -18.26
N ASN A 58 9.77 -30.36 -18.79
CA ASN A 58 9.69 -31.82 -18.57
C ASN A 58 10.35 -32.29 -17.25
N GLU A 59 10.93 -31.37 -16.48
CA GLU A 59 11.63 -31.66 -15.23
C GLU A 59 10.63 -31.74 -14.06
N ASP A 60 10.63 -32.86 -13.33
CA ASP A 60 9.92 -33.08 -12.07
C ASP A 60 8.53 -32.42 -11.98
N SER A 61 7.58 -32.93 -12.78
CA SER A 61 6.18 -32.47 -12.84
C SER A 61 5.52 -32.32 -11.46
N GLY A 62 5.93 -33.12 -10.47
CA GLY A 62 5.48 -33.03 -9.08
C GLY A 62 5.90 -31.75 -8.35
N ARG A 63 7.10 -31.21 -8.60
CA ARG A 63 7.59 -29.95 -8.00
C ARG A 63 6.91 -28.75 -8.66
N SER A 64 6.81 -28.77 -9.99
CA SER A 64 6.15 -27.73 -10.78
C SER A 64 4.67 -27.58 -10.41
N ASN A 65 3.95 -28.70 -10.23
CA ASN A 65 2.55 -28.66 -9.81
C ASN A 65 2.36 -28.03 -8.43
N ARG A 66 3.26 -28.31 -7.47
CA ARG A 66 3.26 -27.68 -6.14
C ARG A 66 3.54 -26.18 -6.22
N LEU A 67 4.47 -25.75 -7.08
CA LEU A 67 4.78 -24.32 -7.25
C LEU A 67 3.61 -23.55 -7.86
N ILE A 68 2.91 -24.12 -8.85
CA ILE A 68 1.70 -23.51 -9.43
C ILE A 68 0.59 -23.40 -8.37
N LEU A 69 0.35 -24.46 -7.59
CA LEU A 69 -0.64 -24.45 -6.52
C LEU A 69 -0.31 -23.44 -5.41
N LEU A 70 0.94 -23.41 -4.95
CA LEU A 70 1.39 -22.45 -3.95
C LEU A 70 1.29 -21.02 -4.46
N GLY A 71 1.69 -20.77 -5.71
CA GLY A 71 1.55 -19.48 -6.36
C GLY A 71 0.10 -19.04 -6.49
N GLY A 72 -0.81 -19.94 -6.88
CA GLY A 72 -2.24 -19.69 -6.96
C GLY A 72 -2.86 -19.36 -5.60
N ILE A 73 -2.54 -20.13 -4.55
CA ILE A 73 -3.01 -19.87 -3.19
C ILE A 73 -2.51 -18.51 -2.69
N ALA A 74 -1.21 -18.23 -2.88
CA ALA A 74 -0.62 -16.95 -2.49
C ALA A 74 -1.27 -15.77 -3.25
N TRP A 75 -1.58 -15.95 -4.53
CA TRP A 75 -2.28 -14.94 -5.32
C TRP A 75 -3.71 -14.69 -4.81
N VAL A 76 -4.50 -15.73 -4.54
CA VAL A 76 -5.85 -15.57 -3.98
C VAL A 76 -5.79 -14.87 -2.62
N ALA A 77 -4.84 -15.24 -1.76
CA ALA A 77 -4.65 -14.58 -0.48
C ALA A 77 -4.34 -13.08 -0.63
N LEU A 78 -3.45 -12.71 -1.56
CA LEU A 78 -3.15 -11.32 -1.86
C LEU A 78 -4.37 -10.55 -2.38
N VAL A 79 -5.21 -11.19 -3.21
CA VAL A 79 -6.46 -10.58 -3.72
C VAL A 79 -7.41 -10.28 -2.58
N LEU A 80 -7.60 -11.23 -1.65
CA LEU A 80 -8.48 -11.06 -0.49
C LEU A 80 -7.96 -9.96 0.45
N VAL A 81 -6.66 -9.90 0.69
CA VAL A 81 -6.04 -8.83 1.50
C VAL A 81 -6.26 -7.47 0.85
N ASN A 82 -6.02 -7.34 -0.45
CA ASN A 82 -6.23 -6.08 -1.17
C ASN A 82 -7.70 -5.66 -1.24
N TRP A 83 -8.60 -6.61 -1.42
CA TRP A 83 -10.04 -6.37 -1.31
C TRP A 83 -10.40 -5.87 0.09
N GLY A 84 -9.84 -6.48 1.14
CA GLY A 84 -9.94 -6.01 2.52
C GLY A 84 -9.44 -4.58 2.73
N MET A 85 -8.28 -4.23 2.16
CA MET A 85 -7.71 -2.88 2.20
C MET A 85 -8.67 -1.81 1.66
N SER A 86 -9.53 -2.17 0.70
CA SER A 86 -10.51 -1.24 0.11
C SER A 86 -11.53 -0.74 1.14
N PHE A 87 -11.83 -1.50 2.21
CA PHE A 87 -12.74 -1.06 3.27
C PHE A 87 -12.11 -0.07 4.26
N PHE A 88 -10.78 0.01 4.32
CA PHE A 88 -10.08 0.88 5.27
C PHE A 88 -9.67 2.23 4.67
N VAL A 89 -9.83 2.40 3.35
CA VAL A 89 -9.48 3.64 2.61
C VAL A 89 -10.73 4.45 2.20
N VAL A 90 -11.93 3.86 2.30
CA VAL A 90 -13.22 4.55 2.14
C VAL A 90 -13.57 5.30 3.42
#